data_AF-A0A1K1REE1-F1
#
_entry.id   AF-A0A1K1REE1-F1
#
_cell.length_a   1.000
_cell.length_b   1.000
_cell.length_c   1.000
_cell.angle_alpha   90.00
_cell.angle_beta   90.00
_cell.angle_gamma   90.00
#
_symmetry.space_group_name_H-M   'P 1'
#
loop_
_entity.id
_entity.type
_entity.pdbx_description
1 polymer ?
#
loop_
_entity_poly.entity_id
_entity_poly.type
_entity_poly.pdbx_seq_one_letter_code
_entity_poly.pdbx_strand_id
1 'polypeptide(L)'
;MKRMLFLSSLLSIFSCQTQTLDITKIDLHKNAKETLEGLKISRIDTQNGAYKTGGNAELEDNGKISMYYIFKGPSDESKVAYSGIRPEPGTGGRIVEHDDKIAFINFAFQRDKTFELLAKLKKDLGTPDQILYDSIPNNESDSEVKMLLKAFSSEELKYSEDEFGDSYISFPLHHVWVKDGYIYKYTLLRGRKEYSNDLVIISKQALLDRIVFGYHNPDKDPIFIKYVQ
;
A
#
# COMPACT_ATOMS: atom_id res chain seq x y z
N MET A 1 -59.56 1.29 36.64
CA MET A 1 -58.85 1.13 35.35
C MET A 1 -57.34 1.20 35.61
N LYS A 2 -56.64 0.07 35.48
CA LYS A 2 -55.18 -0.04 35.74
C LYS A 2 -54.43 0.43 34.49
N ARG A 3 -53.61 1.48 34.61
CA ARG A 3 -52.68 1.89 33.54
C ARG A 3 -51.44 1.02 33.61
N MET A 4 -51.24 0.23 32.56
CA MET A 4 -50.06 -0.59 32.32
C MET A 4 -48.94 0.34 31.82
N LEU A 5 -47.90 0.54 32.63
CA LEU A 5 -46.67 1.21 32.22
C LEU A 5 -45.78 0.17 31.52
N PHE A 6 -45.71 0.24 30.19
CA PHE A 6 -44.72 -0.52 29.41
C PHE A 6 -43.37 0.22 29.49
N LEU A 7 -42.49 -0.30 30.32
CA LEU A 7 -41.11 0.15 30.47
C LEU A 7 -40.33 -0.25 29.20
N SER A 8 -40.10 0.71 28.31
CA SER A 8 -39.26 0.54 27.12
C SER A 8 -37.78 0.52 27.51
N SER A 9 -37.26 -0.66 27.83
CA SER A 9 -35.82 -0.90 27.93
C SER A 9 -35.23 -1.10 26.54
N LEU A 10 -34.91 0.01 25.86
CA LEU A 10 -34.08 0.01 24.66
C LEU A 10 -32.62 -0.21 25.11
N LEU A 11 -32.22 -1.48 25.29
CA LEU A 11 -30.81 -1.85 25.39
C LEU A 11 -30.16 -1.51 24.04
N SER A 12 -29.59 -0.31 23.96
CA SER A 12 -28.66 0.06 22.90
C SER A 12 -27.39 -0.75 23.15
N ILE A 13 -27.33 -1.93 22.55
CA ILE A 13 -26.10 -2.70 22.39
C ILE A 13 -25.23 -1.83 21.47
N PHE A 14 -24.45 -0.93 22.05
CA PHE A 14 -23.33 -0.30 21.37
C PHE A 14 -22.35 -1.42 21.06
N SER A 15 -22.59 -2.07 19.91
CA SER A 15 -21.58 -2.87 19.23
C SER A 15 -20.36 -1.99 19.15
N CYS A 16 -19.30 -2.40 19.84
CA CYS A 16 -17.97 -1.82 19.71
C CYS A 16 -17.50 -2.17 18.29
N GLN A 17 -18.05 -1.47 17.28
CA GLN A 17 -17.61 -1.61 15.92
C GLN A 17 -16.21 -1.01 15.87
N THR A 18 -15.21 -1.88 15.81
CA THR A 18 -13.83 -1.49 15.54
C THR A 18 -13.83 -0.70 14.24
N GLN A 19 -13.57 0.61 14.33
CA GLN A 19 -13.51 1.49 13.18
C GLN A 19 -12.45 0.96 12.21
N THR A 20 -12.86 0.55 11.02
CA THR A 20 -11.95 0.14 9.95
C THR A 20 -11.78 1.30 9.00
N LEU A 21 -10.55 1.79 8.87
CA LEU A 21 -10.15 2.76 7.86
C LEU A 21 -10.06 2.05 6.49
N ASP A 22 -10.89 2.49 5.55
CA ASP A 22 -10.73 2.08 4.14
C ASP A 22 -9.85 3.11 3.43
N ILE A 23 -8.68 2.68 2.97
CA ILE A 23 -7.68 3.52 2.29
C ILE A 23 -8.29 4.22 1.07
N THR A 24 -9.26 3.59 0.39
CA THR A 24 -9.92 4.18 -0.79
C THR A 24 -10.78 5.42 -0.47
N LYS A 25 -11.10 5.64 0.80
CA LYS A 25 -11.95 6.74 1.28
C LYS A 25 -11.17 7.86 1.95
N ILE A 26 -9.84 7.71 2.05
CA ILE A 26 -8.98 8.73 2.63
C ILE A 26 -8.91 9.91 1.66
N ASP A 27 -9.30 11.09 2.13
CA ASP A 27 -8.91 12.33 1.48
C ASP A 27 -7.49 12.68 1.94
N LEU A 28 -6.51 12.38 1.11
CA LEU A 28 -5.09 12.54 1.44
C LEU A 28 -4.67 14.01 1.63
N HIS A 29 -5.49 14.97 1.19
CA HIS A 29 -5.22 16.40 1.35
C HIS A 29 -5.75 16.99 2.65
N LYS A 30 -6.60 16.25 3.38
CA LYS A 30 -7.13 16.67 4.68
C LYS A 30 -6.13 16.44 5.80
N ASN A 31 -6.45 17.06 6.94
CA ASN A 31 -5.67 16.88 8.14
C ASN A 31 -5.65 15.39 8.54
N ALA A 32 -4.46 14.82 8.74
CA ALA A 32 -4.26 13.41 9.04
C ALA A 32 -4.96 12.99 10.35
N LYS A 33 -5.03 13.90 11.33
CA LYS A 33 -5.68 13.67 12.62
C LYS A 33 -7.16 13.34 12.46
N GLU A 34 -7.86 13.99 11.52
CA GLU A 34 -9.28 13.70 11.21
C GLU A 34 -9.48 12.24 10.76
N THR A 35 -8.46 11.65 10.16
CA THR A 35 -8.48 10.27 9.64
C THR A 35 -7.98 9.25 10.67
N LEU A 36 -6.92 9.59 11.43
CA LEU A 36 -6.13 8.62 12.18
C LEU A 36 -6.43 8.58 13.68
N GLU A 37 -6.87 9.68 14.28
CA GLU A 37 -7.01 9.79 15.75
C GLU A 37 -8.07 8.80 16.31
N GLY A 38 -9.13 8.53 15.55
CA GLY A 38 -10.20 7.60 15.93
C GLY A 38 -9.79 6.12 15.95
N LEU A 39 -8.70 5.75 15.26
CA LEU A 39 -8.31 4.35 15.10
C LEU A 39 -7.64 3.77 16.37
N LYS A 40 -7.16 4.61 17.28
CA LYS A 40 -6.47 4.19 18.52
C LYS A 40 -5.38 3.15 18.23
N ILE A 41 -4.44 3.50 17.36
CA ILE A 41 -3.32 2.63 16.98
C ILE A 41 -2.40 2.44 18.18
N SER A 42 -1.96 1.20 18.43
CA SER A 42 -1.21 0.88 19.65
C SER A 42 0.20 1.45 19.66
N ARG A 43 0.79 1.68 18.49
CA ARG A 43 2.15 2.18 18.32
C ARG A 43 2.19 3.39 17.40
N ILE A 44 2.61 4.52 17.96
CA ILE A 44 2.86 5.77 17.24
C ILE A 44 4.28 6.21 17.60
N ASP A 45 5.15 6.28 16.60
CA ASP A 45 6.54 6.71 16.76
C ASP A 45 6.71 8.12 16.16
N THR A 46 7.56 8.96 16.75
CA THR A 46 7.90 10.28 16.21
C THR A 46 9.27 10.25 15.55
N GLN A 47 9.38 10.76 14.34
CA GLN A 47 10.64 10.99 13.65
C GLN A 47 10.93 12.50 13.64
N ASN A 48 12.11 12.88 14.10
CA ASN A 48 12.63 14.24 13.96
C ASN A 48 13.66 14.25 12.84
N GLY A 49 13.52 15.21 11.92
CA GLY A 49 14.39 15.37 10.77
C GLY A 49 13.99 14.54 9.56
N ALA A 50 14.79 14.70 8.51
CA ALA A 50 14.67 14.01 7.23
C ALA A 50 15.92 13.18 6.94
N TYR A 51 15.83 12.20 6.07
CA TYR A 51 16.98 11.38 5.73
C TYR A 51 18.00 12.12 4.85
N LYS A 52 19.28 11.95 5.17
CA LYS A 52 20.38 12.48 4.36
C LYS A 52 20.49 11.75 3.02
N THR A 53 20.88 12.48 1.97
CA THR A 53 21.33 11.87 0.72
C THR A 53 22.70 11.22 0.90
N GLY A 54 22.83 9.93 0.61
CA GLY A 54 24.16 9.29 0.58
C GLY A 54 24.27 7.85 1.03
N GLY A 55 23.18 7.07 1.02
CA GLY A 55 23.24 5.62 1.24
C GLY A 55 23.24 5.18 2.71
N ASN A 56 23.42 6.11 3.66
CA ASN A 56 23.23 5.85 5.07
C ASN A 56 21.83 6.30 5.51
N ALA A 57 21.16 5.47 6.30
CA ALA A 57 19.86 5.76 6.93
C ALA A 57 20.02 6.74 8.13
N GLU A 58 20.78 7.81 7.94
CA GLU A 58 20.98 8.86 8.93
C GLU A 58 19.92 9.96 8.77
N LEU A 59 19.32 10.35 9.88
CA LEU A 59 18.43 11.50 9.96
C LEU A 59 19.25 12.78 10.20
N GLU A 60 18.88 13.84 9.51
CA GLU A 60 19.33 15.20 9.74
C GLU A 60 18.17 16.02 10.30
N ASP A 61 18.35 16.55 11.51
CA ASP A 61 17.39 17.45 12.11
C ASP A 61 17.39 18.78 11.34
N ASN A 62 16.30 19.01 10.64
CA ASN A 62 16.02 20.22 9.87
C ASN A 62 14.69 20.85 10.31
N GLY A 63 14.23 20.55 11.53
CA GLY A 63 12.96 21.03 12.08
C GLY A 63 11.71 20.32 11.55
N LYS A 64 11.84 19.35 10.64
CA LYS A 64 10.71 18.53 10.17
C LYS A 64 10.37 17.46 11.21
N ILE A 65 9.08 17.24 11.42
CA ILE A 65 8.57 16.22 12.35
C ILE A 65 7.55 15.37 11.60
N SER A 66 7.62 14.06 11.81
CA SER A 66 6.69 13.12 11.21
C SER A 66 6.23 12.08 12.21
N MET A 67 4.97 11.69 12.12
CA MET A 67 4.40 10.68 13.01
C MET A 67 4.11 9.38 12.26
N TYR A 68 4.65 8.29 12.76
CA TYR A 68 4.56 6.96 12.20
C TYR A 68 3.52 6.15 12.97
N TYR A 69 2.35 5.94 12.37
CA TYR A 69 1.31 5.07 12.87
C TYR A 69 1.61 3.65 12.40
N ILE A 70 2.03 2.78 13.32
CA ILE A 70 2.51 1.43 12.99
C ILE A 70 1.41 0.42 13.31
N PHE A 71 0.97 -0.27 12.26
CA PHE A 71 -0.09 -1.26 12.33
C PHE A 71 0.57 -2.62 12.44
N LYS A 72 0.68 -3.18 13.64
CA LYS A 72 1.32 -4.48 13.85
C LYS A 72 0.47 -5.41 14.69
N GLY A 73 0.25 -6.61 14.18
CA GLY A 73 -0.51 -7.65 14.84
C GLY A 73 -2.02 -7.51 14.66
N PRO A 74 -2.80 -8.54 15.03
CA PRO A 74 -4.18 -8.69 14.58
C PRO A 74 -5.11 -7.52 14.95
N SER A 75 -4.90 -6.91 16.13
CA SER A 75 -5.72 -5.79 16.61
C SER A 75 -5.58 -4.57 15.71
N ASP A 76 -4.34 -4.15 15.40
CA ASP A 76 -4.11 -2.96 14.60
C ASP A 76 -4.31 -3.23 13.10
N GLU A 77 -3.85 -4.38 12.59
CA GLU A 77 -4.02 -4.76 11.18
C GLU A 77 -5.51 -4.82 10.78
N SER A 78 -6.40 -5.20 11.71
CA SER A 78 -7.85 -5.24 11.46
C SER A 78 -8.49 -3.87 11.24
N LYS A 79 -7.79 -2.77 11.57
CA LYS A 79 -8.29 -1.39 11.48
C LYS A 79 -8.07 -0.78 10.10
N VAL A 80 -7.46 -1.51 9.16
CA VAL A 80 -7.16 -1.01 7.82
C VAL A 80 -7.71 -1.98 6.78
N ALA A 81 -8.19 -1.43 5.67
CA ALA A 81 -8.53 -2.17 4.47
C ALA A 81 -8.30 -1.31 3.23
N TYR A 82 -8.22 -1.95 2.07
CA TYR A 82 -8.33 -1.31 0.77
C TYR A 82 -9.56 -1.88 0.06
N SER A 83 -10.65 -1.11 0.00
CA SER A 83 -11.93 -1.55 -0.56
C SER A 83 -12.37 -2.91 0.02
N GLY A 84 -12.25 -3.07 1.34
CA GLY A 84 -12.58 -4.28 2.08
C GLY A 84 -11.53 -5.40 2.09
N ILE A 85 -10.45 -5.30 1.29
CA ILE A 85 -9.31 -6.24 1.37
C ILE A 85 -8.44 -5.87 2.56
N ARG A 86 -8.16 -6.83 3.45
CA ARG A 86 -7.37 -6.59 4.67
C ARG A 86 -5.87 -6.75 4.44
N PRO A 87 -5.02 -6.14 5.28
CA PRO A 87 -3.61 -6.47 5.34
C PRO A 87 -3.37 -7.98 5.54
N GLU A 88 -2.26 -8.49 5.00
CA GLU A 88 -1.82 -9.86 5.25
C GLU A 88 -1.44 -10.00 6.73
N PRO A 89 -2.03 -10.95 7.48
CA PRO A 89 -1.77 -11.09 8.90
C PRO A 89 -0.29 -11.22 9.24
N GLY A 90 0.18 -10.42 10.20
CA GLY A 90 1.55 -10.46 10.69
C GLY A 90 2.61 -9.78 9.81
N THR A 91 2.23 -9.24 8.65
CA THR A 91 3.13 -8.40 7.84
C THR A 91 3.22 -6.97 8.37
N GLY A 92 2.15 -6.51 9.03
CA GLY A 92 1.99 -5.14 9.49
C GLY A 92 1.90 -4.11 8.36
N GLY A 93 2.10 -2.86 8.73
CA GLY A 93 2.13 -1.73 7.81
C GLY A 93 2.28 -0.42 8.56
N ARG A 94 2.28 0.69 7.80
CA ARG A 94 2.39 2.02 8.40
C ARG A 94 1.68 3.09 7.60
N ILE A 95 1.17 4.08 8.32
CA ILE A 95 0.74 5.37 7.77
C ILE A 95 1.64 6.44 8.41
N VAL A 96 2.17 7.36 7.61
CA VAL A 96 3.00 8.46 8.09
C VAL A 96 2.29 9.77 7.85
N GLU A 97 2.21 10.55 8.91
CA GLU A 97 1.80 11.95 8.88
C GLU A 97 3.04 12.85 8.78
N HIS A 98 2.97 13.85 7.90
CA HIS A 98 3.96 14.91 7.74
C HIS A 98 3.26 16.19 7.28
N ASP A 99 3.61 17.33 7.87
CA ASP A 99 2.95 18.62 7.66
C ASP A 99 1.42 18.52 7.77
N ASP A 100 0.95 17.92 8.87
CA ASP A 100 -0.47 17.67 9.21
C ASP A 100 -1.25 16.82 8.18
N LYS A 101 -0.59 16.20 7.20
CA LYS A 101 -1.24 15.41 6.14
C LYS A 101 -0.72 13.99 6.09
N ILE A 102 -1.52 13.08 5.55
CA ILE A 102 -1.03 11.73 5.26
C ILE A 102 -0.04 11.84 4.11
N ALA A 103 1.22 11.57 4.43
CA ALA A 103 2.34 11.66 3.51
C ALA A 103 2.70 10.30 2.92
N PHE A 104 2.43 9.21 3.63
CA PHE A 104 2.79 7.88 3.20
C PHE A 104 1.87 6.80 3.77
N ILE A 105 1.62 5.76 2.99
CA ILE A 105 0.89 4.55 3.38
C ILE A 105 1.66 3.36 2.80
N ASN A 106 1.90 2.33 3.61
CA ASN A 106 2.45 1.07 3.13
C ASN A 106 1.84 -0.14 3.83
N PHE A 107 1.34 -1.07 3.03
CA PHE A 107 0.77 -2.34 3.47
C PHE A 107 0.99 -3.43 2.42
N ALA A 108 1.27 -4.64 2.90
CA ALA A 108 1.04 -5.85 2.15
C ALA A 108 -0.37 -6.36 2.45
N PHE A 109 -1.18 -6.63 1.43
CA PHE A 109 -2.54 -7.15 1.59
C PHE A 109 -2.58 -8.66 1.42
N GLN A 110 -3.68 -9.24 1.87
CA GLN A 110 -3.99 -10.67 1.76
C GLN A 110 -3.52 -11.30 0.45
N ARG A 111 -2.68 -12.33 0.53
CA ARG A 111 -2.02 -12.94 -0.66
C ARG A 111 -3.01 -13.57 -1.64
N ASP A 112 -4.06 -14.19 -1.14
CA ASP A 112 -5.14 -14.75 -1.96
C ASP A 112 -5.95 -13.66 -2.70
N LYS A 113 -5.78 -12.40 -2.30
CA LYS A 113 -6.39 -11.20 -2.89
C LYS A 113 -5.44 -10.36 -3.74
N THR A 114 -4.20 -10.81 -3.98
CA THR A 114 -3.17 -10.08 -4.72
C THR A 114 -3.66 -9.53 -6.06
N PHE A 115 -4.20 -10.37 -6.95
CA PHE A 115 -4.69 -9.91 -8.26
C PHE A 115 -6.04 -9.19 -8.18
N GLU A 116 -6.87 -9.51 -7.17
CA GLU A 116 -8.11 -8.78 -6.90
C GLU A 116 -7.82 -7.32 -6.49
N LEU A 117 -6.79 -7.10 -5.68
CA LEU A 117 -6.33 -5.77 -5.29
C LEU A 117 -5.81 -5.00 -6.51
N LEU A 118 -5.00 -5.63 -7.37
CA LEU A 118 -4.53 -4.99 -8.60
C LEU A 118 -5.68 -4.56 -9.51
N ALA A 119 -6.69 -5.42 -9.68
CA ALA A 119 -7.88 -5.08 -10.46
C ALA A 119 -8.66 -3.90 -9.86
N LYS A 120 -8.79 -3.83 -8.52
CA LYS A 120 -9.40 -2.68 -7.84
C LYS A 120 -8.60 -1.39 -8.03
N LEU A 121 -7.27 -1.44 -7.90
CA LEU A 121 -6.40 -0.29 -8.16
C LEU A 121 -6.55 0.22 -9.59
N LYS A 122 -6.55 -0.67 -10.60
CA LYS A 122 -6.80 -0.29 -12.01
C LYS A 122 -8.18 0.35 -12.20
N LYS A 123 -9.19 -0.13 -11.48
CA LYS A 123 -10.56 0.45 -11.51
C LYS A 123 -10.61 1.84 -10.87
N ASP A 124 -9.98 2.01 -9.71
CA ASP A 124 -10.08 3.23 -8.90
C ASP A 124 -9.14 4.35 -9.40
N LEU A 125 -7.97 3.96 -9.92
CA LEU A 125 -6.91 4.87 -10.36
C LEU A 125 -6.81 4.99 -11.89
N GLY A 126 -7.40 4.07 -12.65
CA GLY A 126 -7.35 4.05 -14.12
C GLY A 126 -6.10 3.37 -14.66
N THR A 127 -5.64 3.81 -15.84
CA THR A 127 -4.45 3.26 -16.50
C THR A 127 -3.17 3.71 -15.76
N PRO A 128 -2.23 2.81 -15.42
CA PRO A 128 -0.96 3.20 -14.81
C PRO A 128 -0.14 4.13 -15.71
N ASP A 129 0.48 5.16 -15.11
CA ASP A 129 1.46 6.02 -15.77
C ASP A 129 2.80 5.31 -16.06
N GLN A 130 3.05 4.20 -15.35
CA GLN A 130 4.20 3.34 -15.60
C GLN A 130 3.88 1.89 -15.27
N ILE A 131 4.37 1.00 -16.13
CA ILE A 131 4.47 -0.42 -15.84
C ILE A 131 5.93 -0.83 -16.01
N LEU A 132 6.49 -1.46 -14.98
CA LEU A 132 7.81 -2.08 -15.04
C LEU A 132 7.62 -3.59 -15.05
N TYR A 133 8.34 -4.25 -15.94
CA TYR A 133 8.23 -5.67 -16.18
C TYR A 133 9.37 -6.42 -15.51
N ASP A 134 9.07 -7.61 -15.00
CA ASP A 134 10.07 -8.64 -14.67
C ASP A 134 9.85 -9.83 -15.59
N SER A 135 10.84 -10.73 -15.69
CA SER A 135 10.77 -11.90 -16.56
C SER A 135 11.15 -13.17 -15.80
N ILE A 136 10.45 -14.27 -16.10
CA ILE A 136 10.76 -15.61 -15.62
C ILE A 136 10.81 -16.60 -16.78
N PRO A 137 11.50 -17.74 -16.62
CA PRO A 137 11.41 -18.83 -17.59
C PRO A 137 9.95 -19.22 -17.82
N ASN A 138 9.56 -19.37 -19.09
CA ASN A 138 8.22 -19.71 -19.50
C ASN A 138 8.03 -21.23 -19.48
N ASN A 139 7.87 -21.77 -18.27
CA ASN A 139 7.51 -23.17 -18.08
C ASN A 139 6.03 -23.25 -17.64
N GLU A 140 5.14 -23.56 -18.59
CA GLU A 140 3.69 -23.64 -18.34
C GLU A 140 3.30 -24.70 -17.30
N SER A 141 4.20 -25.62 -16.93
CA SER A 141 3.94 -26.58 -15.86
C SER A 141 4.06 -25.95 -14.45
N ASP A 142 4.82 -24.86 -14.33
CA ASP A 142 5.10 -24.18 -13.06
C ASP A 142 3.87 -23.44 -12.53
N SER A 143 3.61 -23.58 -11.23
CA SER A 143 2.47 -22.92 -10.57
C SER A 143 2.50 -21.41 -10.73
N GLU A 144 3.71 -20.83 -10.75
CA GLU A 144 3.91 -19.41 -10.89
C GLU A 144 3.48 -18.88 -12.27
N VAL A 145 3.91 -19.54 -13.35
CA VAL A 145 3.53 -19.20 -14.73
C VAL A 145 2.01 -19.36 -14.91
N LYS A 146 1.43 -20.46 -14.41
CA LYS A 146 -0.04 -20.67 -14.45
C LYS A 146 -0.82 -19.56 -13.78
N MET A 147 -0.33 -19.02 -12.66
CA MET A 147 -0.98 -17.89 -11.99
C MET A 147 -0.91 -16.62 -12.83
N LEU A 148 0.22 -16.31 -13.47
CA LEU A 148 0.35 -15.17 -14.38
C LEU A 148 -0.60 -15.28 -15.57
N LEU A 149 -0.62 -16.42 -16.24
CA LEU A 149 -1.51 -16.69 -17.38
C LEU A 149 -3.00 -16.58 -17.02
N LYS A 150 -3.36 -16.86 -15.77
CA LYS A 150 -4.72 -16.69 -15.26
C LYS A 150 -5.04 -15.25 -14.88
N ALA A 151 -4.05 -14.52 -14.38
CA ALA A 151 -4.23 -13.17 -13.81
C ALA A 151 -4.16 -12.05 -14.85
N PHE A 152 -3.41 -12.25 -15.93
CA PHE A 152 -3.16 -11.25 -16.96
C PHE A 152 -3.68 -11.69 -18.31
N SER A 153 -4.12 -10.73 -19.11
CA SER A 153 -4.41 -10.97 -20.52
C SER A 153 -3.12 -11.23 -21.31
N SER A 154 -3.23 -11.89 -22.46
CA SER A 154 -2.08 -12.14 -23.34
C SER A 154 -1.42 -10.86 -23.85
N GLU A 155 -2.13 -9.73 -23.88
CA GLU A 155 -1.60 -8.41 -24.28
C GLU A 155 -0.75 -7.76 -23.17
N GLU A 156 -1.02 -8.11 -21.91
CA GLU A 156 -0.25 -7.63 -20.76
C GLU A 156 1.02 -8.46 -20.52
N LEU A 157 1.12 -9.64 -21.13
CA LEU A 157 2.25 -10.54 -21.04
C LEU A 157 3.10 -10.41 -22.31
N LYS A 158 4.42 -10.42 -22.15
CA LYS A 158 5.35 -10.43 -23.28
C LYS A 158 6.13 -11.72 -23.28
N TYR A 159 6.43 -12.23 -24.46
CA TYR A 159 7.20 -13.47 -24.62
C TYR A 159 8.49 -13.15 -25.37
N SER A 160 9.58 -13.74 -24.92
CA SER A 160 10.89 -13.61 -25.55
C SER A 160 11.62 -14.94 -25.52
N GLU A 161 12.62 -15.07 -26.37
CA GLU A 161 13.53 -16.20 -26.43
C GLU A 161 14.96 -15.65 -26.36
N ASP A 162 15.84 -16.33 -25.63
CA ASP A 162 17.26 -15.96 -25.58
C ASP A 162 18.05 -16.60 -26.73
N GLU A 163 19.38 -16.41 -26.74
CA GLU A 163 20.26 -16.95 -27.77
C GLU A 163 20.42 -18.49 -27.73
N PHE A 164 19.95 -19.13 -26.66
CA PHE A 164 20.01 -20.59 -26.46
C PHE A 164 18.66 -21.28 -26.71
N GLY A 165 17.62 -20.52 -27.03
CA GLY A 165 16.27 -21.04 -27.27
C GLY A 165 15.41 -21.14 -26.01
N ASP A 166 15.87 -20.59 -24.88
CA ASP A 166 15.09 -20.59 -23.63
C ASP A 166 13.98 -19.54 -23.72
N SER A 167 12.74 -19.98 -23.51
CA SER A 167 11.56 -19.11 -23.54
C SER A 167 11.36 -18.42 -22.20
N TYR A 168 11.04 -17.12 -22.24
CA TYR A 168 10.74 -16.29 -21.09
C TYR A 168 9.38 -15.61 -21.24
N ILE A 169 8.70 -15.44 -20.11
CA ILE A 169 7.47 -14.65 -19.99
C ILE A 169 7.79 -13.42 -19.13
N SER A 170 7.59 -12.23 -19.70
CA SER A 170 7.63 -10.96 -18.98
C SER A 170 6.24 -10.56 -18.53
N PHE A 171 6.12 -10.15 -17.27
CA PHE A 171 4.86 -9.78 -16.63
C PHE A 171 5.01 -8.44 -15.89
N PRO A 172 3.91 -7.71 -15.67
CA PRO A 172 3.96 -6.40 -15.04
C PRO A 172 4.21 -6.53 -13.53
N LEU A 173 5.46 -6.33 -13.12
CA LEU A 173 5.92 -6.41 -11.73
C LEU A 173 5.46 -5.19 -10.92
N HIS A 174 5.69 -3.99 -11.45
CA HIS A 174 5.29 -2.74 -10.80
C HIS A 174 4.25 -2.02 -11.64
N HIS A 175 3.22 -1.51 -10.98
CA HIS A 175 2.25 -0.58 -11.54
C HIS A 175 2.33 0.71 -10.75
N VAL A 176 2.53 1.83 -11.45
CA VAL A 176 2.65 3.15 -10.83
C VAL A 176 1.61 4.09 -11.40
N TRP A 177 0.85 4.74 -10.52
CA TRP A 177 -0.08 5.82 -10.85
C TRP A 177 0.34 7.09 -10.13
N VAL A 178 0.15 8.24 -10.80
CA VAL A 178 0.29 9.56 -10.21
C VAL A 178 -1.04 10.26 -10.26
N LYS A 179 -1.59 10.54 -9.08
CA LYS A 179 -2.91 11.16 -8.95
C LYS A 179 -2.89 12.16 -7.82
N ASP A 180 -3.34 13.37 -8.10
CA ASP A 180 -3.51 14.45 -7.12
C ASP A 180 -2.26 14.71 -6.24
N GLY A 181 -1.07 14.66 -6.84
CA GLY A 181 0.20 14.88 -6.12
C GLY A 181 0.70 13.69 -5.30
N TYR A 182 0.05 12.53 -5.39
CA TYR A 182 0.46 11.26 -4.79
C TYR A 182 0.91 10.25 -5.84
N ILE A 183 1.87 9.42 -5.46
CA ILE A 183 2.35 8.29 -6.24
C ILE A 183 1.84 7.02 -5.57
N TYR A 184 1.07 6.24 -6.30
CA TYR A 184 0.62 4.91 -5.91
C TYR A 184 1.50 3.90 -6.63
N LYS A 185 2.19 3.04 -5.89
CA LYS A 185 3.01 1.96 -6.40
C LYS A 185 2.50 0.64 -5.87
N TYR A 186 1.99 -0.19 -6.77
CA TYR A 186 1.72 -1.60 -6.49
C TYR A 186 2.87 -2.45 -7.00
N THR A 187 3.38 -3.35 -6.16
CA THR A 187 4.39 -4.34 -6.53
C THR A 187 3.79 -5.73 -6.39
N LEU A 188 3.85 -6.51 -7.46
CA LEU A 188 3.58 -7.93 -7.44
C LEU A 188 4.82 -8.64 -6.90
N LEU A 189 4.72 -9.29 -5.74
CA LEU A 189 5.85 -9.95 -5.10
C LEU A 189 5.81 -11.44 -5.41
N ARG A 190 6.88 -11.94 -6.03
CA ARG A 190 7.02 -13.34 -6.43
C ARG A 190 7.26 -14.25 -5.23
N GLY A 191 6.45 -15.29 -5.10
CA GLY A 191 6.71 -16.45 -4.26
C GLY A 191 6.61 -17.74 -5.10
N ARG A 192 7.33 -18.79 -4.70
CA ARG A 192 7.40 -20.05 -5.48
C ARG A 192 6.04 -20.70 -5.75
N LYS A 193 5.07 -20.52 -4.84
CA LYS A 193 3.75 -21.16 -4.89
C LYS A 193 2.59 -20.17 -4.90
N GLU A 194 2.86 -18.90 -4.68
CA GLU A 194 1.86 -17.85 -4.56
C GLU A 194 2.49 -16.50 -4.86
N TYR A 195 1.68 -15.55 -5.27
CA TYR A 195 2.07 -14.15 -5.37
C TYR A 195 1.53 -13.37 -4.17
N SER A 196 2.37 -12.49 -3.62
CA SER A 196 1.94 -11.48 -2.66
C SER A 196 2.00 -10.10 -3.31
N ASN A 197 1.73 -9.07 -2.52
CA ASN A 197 1.72 -7.69 -2.98
C ASN A 197 2.31 -6.77 -1.93
N ASP A 198 2.75 -5.60 -2.40
CA ASP A 198 3.10 -4.46 -1.59
C ASP A 198 2.49 -3.21 -2.24
N LEU A 199 1.67 -2.49 -1.48
CA LEU A 199 1.11 -1.20 -1.90
C LEU A 199 1.81 -0.10 -1.13
N VAL A 200 2.36 0.86 -1.88
CA VAL A 200 2.92 2.10 -1.37
C VAL A 200 2.12 3.26 -1.95
N ILE A 201 1.70 4.20 -1.10
CA ILE A 201 1.14 5.49 -1.50
C ILE A 201 2.01 6.54 -0.85
N ILE A 202 2.56 7.48 -1.61
CA ILE A 202 3.47 8.50 -1.10
C ILE A 202 3.19 9.85 -1.75
N SER A 203 3.13 10.93 -0.96
CA SER A 203 3.04 12.27 -1.52
C SER A 203 4.36 12.64 -2.19
N LYS A 204 4.30 13.34 -3.33
CA LYS A 204 5.52 13.87 -3.97
C LYS A 204 6.33 14.73 -3.02
N GLN A 205 5.64 15.51 -2.18
CA GLN A 205 6.27 16.37 -1.18
C GLN A 205 7.06 15.56 -0.14
N ALA A 206 6.48 14.49 0.43
CA ALA A 206 7.18 13.65 1.41
C ALA A 206 8.40 12.93 0.83
N LEU A 207 8.33 12.60 -0.46
CA LEU A 207 9.45 12.04 -1.20
C LEU A 207 10.57 13.08 -1.40
N LEU A 208 10.24 14.31 -1.83
CA LEU A 208 11.18 15.43 -1.95
C LEU A 208 11.78 15.83 -0.60
N ASP A 209 10.95 15.82 0.44
CA ASP A 209 11.34 16.16 1.80
C ASP A 209 12.11 15.05 2.50
N ARG A 210 12.20 13.86 1.88
CA ARG A 210 12.93 12.68 2.38
C ARG A 210 12.44 12.24 3.76
N ILE A 211 11.14 12.36 3.98
CA ILE A 211 10.52 12.13 5.29
C ILE A 211 10.28 10.65 5.55
N VAL A 212 9.96 9.91 4.49
CA VAL A 212 9.82 8.45 4.57
C VAL A 212 10.95 7.81 3.82
N PHE A 213 11.87 7.18 4.55
CA PHE A 213 12.99 6.49 3.95
C PHE A 213 13.03 5.01 4.35
N GLY A 214 13.30 4.25 3.31
CA GLY A 214 13.59 2.83 3.20
C GLY A 214 13.89 2.63 1.71
N TYR A 215 15.02 2.01 1.37
CA TYR A 215 15.54 1.64 0.03
C TYR A 215 15.52 2.66 -1.14
N HIS A 216 14.81 3.79 -1.06
CA HIS A 216 14.52 4.68 -2.18
C HIS A 216 15.17 6.05 -1.96
N ASN A 217 16.33 6.30 -2.56
CA ASN A 217 16.84 7.65 -2.71
C ASN A 217 16.14 8.26 -3.93
N PRO A 218 15.27 9.29 -3.80
CA PRO A 218 14.51 9.83 -4.93
C PRO A 218 15.39 10.21 -6.12
N ASP A 219 16.62 10.69 -5.87
CA ASP A 219 17.58 11.10 -6.90
C ASP A 219 18.25 9.89 -7.61
N LYS A 220 18.07 8.68 -7.10
CA LYS A 220 18.67 7.43 -7.62
C LYS A 220 17.67 6.30 -7.78
N ASP A 221 16.41 6.52 -7.43
CA ASP A 221 15.40 5.49 -7.45
C ASP A 221 14.88 5.30 -8.87
N PRO A 222 15.07 4.13 -9.50
CA PRO A 222 14.69 3.94 -10.90
C PRO A 222 13.18 4.05 -11.14
N ILE A 223 12.36 3.95 -10.09
CA ILE A 223 10.91 4.07 -10.16
C ILE A 223 10.48 5.51 -9.88
N PHE A 224 11.04 6.13 -8.83
CA PHE A 224 10.56 7.41 -8.32
C PHE A 224 11.25 8.65 -8.90
N ILE A 225 12.46 8.53 -9.46
CA ILE A 225 13.26 9.68 -9.93
C ILE A 225 12.53 10.57 -10.93
N LYS A 226 11.69 10.00 -11.79
CA LYS A 226 10.94 10.74 -12.81
C LYS A 226 9.74 11.52 -12.26
N TYR A 227 9.39 11.33 -10.99
CA TYR A 227 8.23 11.96 -10.36
C TYR A 227 8.60 13.07 -9.36
N VAL A 228 9.90 13.27 -9.14
CA VAL A 228 10.49 14.28 -8.26
C VAL A 228 11.20 15.41 -9.02
N GLN A 229 11.10 15.41 -10.36
CA GLN A 229 11.61 16.47 -11.24
C GLN A 229 10.52 17.49 -11.58
#